data_AF-A0A5P2DP66-F1
#
_entry.id   AF-A0A5P2DP66-F1
#
_cell.length_a   1.000
_cell.length_b   1.000
_cell.length_c   1.000
_cell.angle_alpha   90.00
_cell.angle_beta   90.00
_cell.angle_gamma   90.00
#
_symmetry.space_group_name_H-M   'P 1'
#
loop_
_entity.id
_entity.type
_entity.pdbx_description
1 polymer ?
#
loop_
_entity_poly.entity_id
_entity_poly.type
_entity_poly.pdbx_seq_one_letter_code
_entity_poly.pdbx_strand_id
1 'polypeptide(L)'
;MSDYYDLFLTVELPQDLPEPAMRELRWLLGEAEAPTPLASADWETWGYPWQVFDGGVPSHAFDGVDSSSLLRTEQTYADGSTPWALTVRTCVHEDEFGIVMEVVAWVLELASTRGWVGFLRHSGSDAVQHLLRHEDGFDVVDVRASGRPDRVTFG
;
A
#
# COMPACT_ATOMS: atom_id res chain seq x y z
N MET A 1 13.81 21.09 -5.04
CA MET A 1 13.26 20.35 -3.89
C MET A 1 12.26 19.42 -4.49
N SER A 2 12.45 18.12 -4.33
CA SER A 2 11.47 17.14 -4.77
C SER A 2 10.48 16.88 -3.64
N ASP A 3 9.25 16.61 -4.01
CA ASP A 3 8.21 16.21 -3.07
C ASP A 3 8.17 14.68 -2.92
N TYR A 4 7.91 14.24 -1.69
CA TYR A 4 7.78 12.83 -1.30
C TYR A 4 6.48 12.57 -0.54
N TYR A 5 5.99 11.32 -0.62
CA TYR A 5 4.83 10.82 0.09
C TYR A 5 5.20 9.63 0.98
N ASP A 6 4.79 9.65 2.25
CA ASP A 6 4.81 8.48 3.14
C ASP A 6 3.53 7.70 2.87
N LEU A 7 3.62 6.64 2.07
CA LEU A 7 2.52 5.74 1.78
C LEU A 7 2.45 4.68 2.87
N PHE A 8 1.30 4.56 3.52
CA PHE A 8 0.95 3.43 4.38
C PHE A 8 -0.29 2.73 3.82
N LEU A 9 -0.21 1.41 3.67
CA LEU A 9 -1.28 0.55 3.17
C LEU A 9 -1.42 -0.68 4.08
N THR A 10 -2.65 -1.03 4.43
CA THR A 10 -2.97 -2.23 5.19
C THR A 10 -4.27 -2.84 4.68
N VAL A 11 -4.19 -4.10 4.23
CA VAL A 11 -5.33 -4.80 3.62
C VAL A 11 -5.27 -6.30 3.92
N GLU A 12 -6.44 -6.93 3.85
CA GLU A 12 -6.59 -8.36 3.75
C GLU A 12 -6.78 -8.76 2.29
N LEU A 13 -6.16 -9.87 1.91
CA LEU A 13 -6.29 -10.51 0.60
C LEU A 13 -6.94 -11.89 0.77
N PRO A 14 -7.77 -12.35 -0.19
CA PRO A 14 -8.40 -13.66 -0.14
C PRO A 14 -7.40 -14.81 0.03
N GLN A 15 -7.82 -15.86 0.74
CA GLN A 15 -6.98 -17.03 1.00
C GLN A 15 -6.55 -17.77 -0.27
N ASP A 16 -7.36 -17.66 -1.32
CA ASP A 16 -7.27 -18.32 -2.62
C ASP A 16 -6.79 -17.35 -3.72
N LEU A 17 -6.00 -16.34 -3.34
CA LEU A 17 -5.38 -15.41 -4.27
C LEU A 17 -4.71 -16.19 -5.42
N PRO A 18 -5.02 -15.85 -6.70
CA PRO A 18 -4.44 -16.55 -7.84
C PRO A 18 -2.91 -16.56 -7.78
N GLU A 19 -2.30 -17.71 -8.07
CA GLU A 19 -0.84 -17.89 -8.01
C GLU A 19 -0.04 -16.83 -8.80
N PRO A 20 -0.46 -16.39 -10.02
CA PRO A 20 0.23 -15.30 -10.71
C PRO A 20 0.22 -13.99 -9.92
N ALA A 21 -0.92 -13.63 -9.31
CA ALA A 21 -1.04 -12.42 -8.50
C ALA A 21 -0.23 -12.53 -7.20
N MET A 22 -0.24 -13.70 -6.55
CA MET A 22 0.59 -13.95 -5.38
C MET A 22 2.09 -13.82 -5.69
N ARG A 23 2.54 -14.33 -6.84
CA ARG A 23 3.95 -14.22 -7.27
C ARG A 23 4.34 -12.78 -7.55
N GLU A 24 3.49 -12.04 -8.26
CA GLU A 24 3.74 -10.63 -8.53
C GLU A 24 3.74 -9.80 -7.24
N LEU A 25 2.80 -10.05 -6.34
CA LEU A 25 2.78 -9.41 -5.02
C LEU A 25 4.07 -9.68 -4.24
N ARG A 26 4.54 -10.94 -4.18
CA ARG A 26 5.82 -11.26 -3.53
C ARG A 26 7.02 -10.58 -4.21
N TRP A 27 7.02 -10.46 -5.53
CA TRP A 27 8.04 -9.71 -6.24
C TRP A 27 8.01 -8.23 -5.87
N LEU A 28 6.83 -7.58 -5.85
CA LEU A 28 6.68 -6.17 -5.44
C LEU A 28 7.23 -5.91 -4.03
N LEU A 29 7.17 -6.92 -3.15
CA LEU A 29 7.68 -6.89 -1.77
C LEU A 29 9.17 -7.24 -1.63
N GLY A 30 9.88 -7.53 -2.73
CA GLY A 30 11.29 -7.96 -2.69
C GLY A 30 11.50 -9.43 -2.32
N GLU A 31 10.44 -10.24 -2.24
CA GLU A 31 10.49 -11.63 -1.76
C GLU A 31 10.60 -12.68 -2.87
N ALA A 32 10.45 -12.29 -4.14
CA ALA A 32 10.44 -13.22 -5.28
C ALA A 32 11.00 -12.59 -6.56
N GLU A 33 11.25 -13.42 -7.57
CA GLU A 33 11.58 -12.97 -8.93
C GLU A 33 10.33 -12.45 -9.66
N ALA A 34 10.53 -11.47 -10.55
CA ALA A 34 9.47 -10.87 -11.35
C ALA A 34 8.77 -11.93 -12.22
N PRO A 35 7.43 -12.04 -12.18
CA PRO A 35 6.72 -12.86 -13.15
C PRO A 35 6.77 -12.23 -14.55
N THR A 36 6.45 -13.04 -15.56
CA THR A 36 6.24 -12.58 -16.93
C THR A 36 4.93 -13.17 -17.45
N PRO A 37 3.92 -12.35 -17.81
CA PRO A 37 3.89 -10.88 -17.76
C PRO A 37 3.63 -10.32 -16.35
N LEU A 38 3.80 -8.99 -16.20
CA LEU A 38 3.36 -8.21 -15.03
C LEU A 38 1.97 -7.63 -15.28
N ALA A 39 1.14 -7.58 -14.23
CA ALA A 39 -0.23 -7.08 -14.27
C ALA A 39 -0.48 -5.87 -13.36
N SER A 40 0.45 -5.57 -12.45
CA SER A 40 0.29 -4.56 -11.40
C SER A 40 0.24 -3.11 -11.88
N ALA A 41 0.80 -2.83 -13.04
CA ALA A 41 0.83 -1.50 -13.64
C ALA A 41 1.28 -1.55 -15.11
N ASP A 42 1.16 -0.43 -15.82
CA ASP A 42 1.74 -0.26 -17.16
C ASP A 42 3.24 0.06 -17.08
N TRP A 43 4.04 -0.94 -16.73
CA TRP A 43 5.48 -0.78 -16.54
C TRP A 43 6.23 -0.33 -17.81
N GLU A 44 5.70 -0.58 -19.01
CA GLU A 44 6.34 -0.19 -20.27
C GLU A 44 6.40 1.33 -20.42
N THR A 45 5.33 2.02 -20.00
CA THR A 45 5.26 3.48 -20.04
C THR A 45 6.23 4.15 -19.06
N TRP A 46 6.60 3.46 -17.98
CA TRP A 46 7.43 3.99 -16.89
C TRP A 46 8.91 3.51 -16.94
N GLY A 47 9.29 2.72 -17.95
CA GLY A 47 10.67 2.35 -18.23
C GLY A 47 10.99 0.90 -17.87
N TYR A 48 11.43 0.64 -16.63
CA TYR A 48 11.81 -0.71 -16.18
C TYR A 48 11.06 -1.05 -14.89
N PRO A 49 10.47 -2.26 -14.73
CA PRO A 49 9.77 -2.64 -13.52
C PRO A 49 10.68 -2.77 -12.28
N TRP A 50 10.19 -2.38 -11.10
CA TRP A 50 10.91 -2.56 -9.84
C TRP A 50 9.99 -2.93 -8.68
N GLN A 51 10.60 -3.38 -7.59
CA GLN A 51 9.92 -3.77 -6.37
C GLN A 51 9.49 -2.53 -5.57
N VAL A 52 8.36 -1.91 -5.94
CA VAL A 52 7.87 -0.65 -5.33
C VAL A 52 7.60 -0.73 -3.82
N PHE A 53 7.44 -1.94 -3.27
CA PHE A 53 7.20 -2.18 -1.85
C PHE A 53 8.34 -2.97 -1.19
N ASP A 54 9.51 -3.08 -1.85
CA ASP A 54 10.69 -3.60 -1.18
C ASP A 54 11.05 -2.70 -0.01
N GLY A 55 11.41 -3.34 1.10
CA GLY A 55 11.59 -2.68 2.39
C GLY A 55 12.93 -3.02 3.02
N GLY A 56 13.04 -2.74 4.32
CA GLY A 56 14.25 -3.02 5.10
C GLY A 56 15.34 -1.95 4.96
N VAL A 57 15.02 -0.81 4.35
CA VAL A 57 15.92 0.33 4.20
C VAL A 57 15.39 1.55 4.94
N PRO A 58 16.27 2.43 5.47
CA PRO A 58 15.84 3.70 6.04
C PRO A 58 15.01 4.50 5.03
N SER A 59 13.90 5.05 5.50
CA SER A 59 13.00 5.85 4.65
C SER A 59 13.71 7.14 4.22
N HIS A 60 13.58 7.53 2.95
CA HIS A 60 14.38 8.61 2.38
C HIS A 60 14.01 10.00 2.92
N ALA A 61 12.71 10.31 2.98
CA ALA A 61 12.20 11.63 3.34
C ALA A 61 11.45 11.67 4.68
N PHE A 62 11.28 10.52 5.33
CA PHE A 62 10.52 10.39 6.58
C PHE A 62 11.33 9.63 7.62
N ASP A 63 11.01 9.83 8.89
CA ASP A 63 11.62 9.04 9.96
C ASP A 63 11.27 7.54 9.82
N GLY A 64 12.15 6.68 10.31
CA GLY A 64 11.93 5.23 10.35
C GLY A 64 12.42 4.48 9.10
N VAL A 65 11.72 3.40 8.77
CA VAL A 65 12.15 2.40 7.77
C VAL A 65 10.98 2.13 6.82
N ASP A 66 11.29 1.97 5.54
CA ASP A 66 10.34 1.44 4.56
C ASP A 66 10.22 -0.06 4.78
N SER A 67 9.00 -0.56 4.89
CA SER A 67 8.74 -1.91 5.38
C SER A 67 7.49 -2.48 4.73
N SER A 68 7.53 -3.76 4.40
CA SER A 68 6.37 -4.48 3.93
C SER A 68 6.32 -5.89 4.54
N SER A 69 5.12 -6.44 4.68
CA SER A 69 4.92 -7.77 5.23
C SER A 69 3.64 -8.39 4.70
N LEU A 70 3.75 -9.63 4.23
CA LEU A 70 2.64 -10.46 3.78
C LEU A 70 2.60 -11.75 4.60
N LEU A 71 1.65 -11.83 5.53
CA LEU A 71 1.54 -12.97 6.46
C LEU A 71 0.17 -13.62 6.34
N ARG A 72 0.09 -14.90 6.65
CA ARG A 72 -1.21 -15.56 6.78
C ARG A 72 -1.80 -15.23 8.15
N THR A 73 -3.07 -14.85 8.20
CA THR A 73 -3.72 -14.67 9.51
C THR A 73 -3.92 -16.02 10.19
N GLU A 74 -3.68 -16.06 11.50
CA GLU A 74 -4.05 -17.22 12.34
C GLU A 74 -5.56 -17.24 12.63
N GLN A 75 -6.25 -16.11 12.44
CA GLN A 75 -7.68 -16.00 12.63
C GLN A 75 -8.43 -16.64 11.47
N THR A 76 -9.28 -17.61 11.78
CA THR A 76 -10.24 -18.17 10.83
C THR A 76 -11.54 -17.37 10.88
N TYR A 77 -12.01 -16.90 9.73
CA TYR A 77 -13.29 -16.21 9.62
C TYR A 77 -14.47 -17.19 9.73
N ALA A 78 -15.68 -16.65 9.88
CA ALA A 78 -16.90 -17.45 10.07
C ALA A 78 -17.19 -18.40 8.89
N ASP A 79 -16.68 -18.08 7.70
CA ASP A 79 -16.76 -18.90 6.49
C ASP A 79 -15.64 -19.96 6.38
N GLY A 80 -14.77 -20.06 7.38
CA GLY A 80 -13.64 -20.98 7.40
C GLY A 80 -12.39 -20.47 6.66
N SER A 81 -12.40 -19.25 6.11
CA SER A 81 -11.26 -18.70 5.38
C SER A 81 -10.14 -18.21 6.30
N THR A 82 -8.90 -18.29 5.79
CA THR A 82 -7.68 -17.75 6.44
C THR A 82 -6.94 -16.83 5.47
N PRO A 83 -7.35 -15.55 5.40
CA PRO A 83 -6.80 -14.61 4.43
C PRO A 83 -5.33 -14.27 4.69
N TRP A 84 -4.75 -13.56 3.74
CA TRP A 84 -3.45 -12.95 3.92
C TRP A 84 -3.63 -11.53 4.46
N ALA A 85 -2.79 -11.13 5.40
CA ALA A 85 -2.67 -9.78 5.87
C ALA A 85 -1.43 -9.15 5.21
N LEU A 86 -1.66 -8.07 4.46
CA LEU A 86 -0.63 -7.25 3.84
C LEU A 86 -0.52 -5.92 4.59
N THR A 87 0.69 -5.52 4.95
CA THR A 87 0.99 -4.16 5.40
C THR A 87 2.20 -3.65 4.64
N VAL A 88 2.13 -2.41 4.17
CA VAL A 88 3.20 -1.72 3.45
C VAL A 88 3.34 -0.31 4.03
N ARG A 89 4.58 0.11 4.21
CA ARG A 89 4.98 1.49 4.40
C ARG A 89 6.16 1.78 3.48
N THR A 90 6.06 2.79 2.61
CA THR A 90 7.15 3.15 1.70
C THR A 90 7.18 4.65 1.42
N CYS A 91 8.38 5.19 1.22
CA CYS A 91 8.60 6.56 0.78
C CYS A 91 8.54 6.63 -0.74
N VAL A 92 7.61 7.41 -1.27
CA VAL A 92 7.35 7.53 -2.72
C VAL A 92 7.82 8.89 -3.20
N HIS A 93 8.68 8.94 -4.21
CA HIS A 93 9.05 10.20 -4.89
C HIS A 93 7.89 10.67 -5.77
N GLU A 94 7.67 11.98 -5.91
CA GLU A 94 6.56 12.53 -6.73
C GLU A 94 6.55 12.01 -8.18
N ASP A 95 7.71 11.86 -8.80
CA ASP A 95 7.84 11.31 -10.16
C ASP A 95 7.41 9.84 -10.26
N GLU A 96 7.44 9.10 -9.15
CA GLU A 96 7.05 7.68 -9.06
C GLU A 96 5.60 7.53 -8.57
N PHE A 97 4.94 8.61 -8.18
CA PHE A 97 3.63 8.55 -7.54
C PHE A 97 2.58 7.89 -8.43
N GLY A 98 2.58 8.20 -9.74
CA GLY A 98 1.63 7.62 -10.69
C GLY A 98 1.69 6.10 -10.75
N ILE A 99 2.88 5.55 -11.01
CA ILE A 99 3.10 4.10 -11.09
C ILE A 99 2.85 3.41 -9.75
N VAL A 100 3.25 4.01 -8.62
CA VAL A 100 2.97 3.43 -7.29
C VAL A 100 1.45 3.39 -7.03
N MET A 101 0.70 4.41 -7.44
CA MET A 101 -0.75 4.41 -7.29
C MET A 101 -1.46 3.42 -8.22
N GLU A 102 -0.91 3.11 -9.41
CA GLU A 102 -1.38 1.99 -10.23
C GLU A 102 -1.20 0.65 -9.50
N VAL A 103 -0.01 0.42 -8.90
CA VAL A 103 0.23 -0.79 -8.10
C VAL A 103 -0.70 -0.87 -6.89
N VAL A 104 -0.92 0.26 -6.19
CA VAL A 104 -1.90 0.32 -5.09
C VAL A 104 -3.30 -0.03 -5.59
N ALA A 105 -3.72 0.50 -6.74
CA ALA A 105 -5.01 0.16 -7.35
C ALA A 105 -5.13 -1.35 -7.58
N TRP A 106 -4.11 -1.96 -8.19
CA TRP A 106 -4.06 -3.40 -8.43
C TRP A 106 -4.13 -4.21 -7.14
N VAL A 107 -3.40 -3.83 -6.08
CA VAL A 107 -3.49 -4.49 -4.78
C VAL A 107 -4.90 -4.37 -4.19
N LEU A 108 -5.55 -3.21 -4.34
CA LEU A 108 -6.90 -2.95 -3.82
C LEU A 108 -8.01 -3.66 -4.61
N GLU A 109 -7.79 -3.97 -5.88
CA GLU A 109 -8.65 -4.85 -6.67
C GLU A 109 -8.61 -6.29 -6.13
N LEU A 110 -7.43 -6.76 -5.70
CA LEU A 110 -7.25 -8.07 -5.08
C LEU A 110 -7.77 -8.14 -3.63
N ALA A 111 -7.84 -7.02 -2.94
CA ALA A 111 -8.16 -6.95 -1.52
C ALA A 111 -9.64 -7.23 -1.19
N SER A 112 -9.88 -7.88 -0.04
CA SER A 112 -11.22 -8.06 0.54
C SER A 112 -11.63 -6.88 1.42
N THR A 113 -10.68 -6.18 2.04
CA THR A 113 -10.93 -5.04 2.94
C THR A 113 -11.74 -3.94 2.24
N ARG A 114 -12.69 -3.31 2.94
CA ARG A 114 -13.43 -2.13 2.47
C ARG A 114 -13.29 -1.00 3.47
N GLY A 115 -13.44 0.25 3.01
CA GLY A 115 -13.27 1.44 3.84
C GLY A 115 -11.82 1.89 3.91
N TRP A 116 -11.38 2.34 5.08
CA TRP A 116 -10.03 2.88 5.27
C TRP A 116 -8.98 1.78 5.13
N VAL A 117 -8.12 1.91 4.12
CA VAL A 117 -7.06 0.93 3.80
C VAL A 117 -5.66 1.51 3.96
N GLY A 118 -5.53 2.82 4.20
CA GLY A 118 -4.22 3.45 4.28
C GLY A 118 -4.26 4.96 4.34
N PHE A 119 -3.08 5.57 4.22
CA PHE A 119 -2.91 7.01 4.13
C PHE A 119 -1.64 7.38 3.34
N LEU A 120 -1.60 8.64 2.92
CA LEU A 120 -0.49 9.33 2.30
C LEU A 120 -0.18 10.58 3.15
N ARG A 121 1.08 10.76 3.53
CA ARG A 121 1.54 12.01 4.15
C ARG A 121 2.53 12.71 3.23
N HIS A 122 2.23 13.94 2.84
CA HIS A 122 3.11 14.73 1.99
C HIS A 122 4.28 15.32 2.79
N SER A 123 5.51 15.25 2.28
CA SER A 123 6.71 15.78 2.96
C SER A 123 6.71 17.31 3.10
N GLY A 124 6.10 18.02 2.15
CA GLY A 124 5.99 19.49 2.16
C GLY A 124 4.83 20.07 2.98
N SER A 125 4.02 19.24 3.66
CA SER A 125 2.86 19.73 4.44
C SER A 125 2.47 18.78 5.58
N ASP A 126 1.80 19.28 6.61
CA ASP A 126 1.22 18.43 7.67
C ASP A 126 -0.07 17.70 7.25
N ALA A 127 -0.47 17.80 5.98
CA ALA A 127 -1.68 17.16 5.48
C ALA A 127 -1.51 15.63 5.37
N VAL A 128 -2.54 14.91 5.83
CA VAL A 128 -2.67 13.47 5.65
C VAL A 128 -3.89 13.21 4.79
N GLN A 129 -3.67 12.57 3.65
CA GLN A 129 -4.74 12.06 2.81
C GLN A 129 -4.95 10.59 3.13
N HIS A 130 -6.18 10.13 3.08
CA HIS A 130 -6.50 8.75 3.39
C HIS A 130 -6.90 7.99 2.13
N LEU A 131 -6.54 6.71 2.09
CA LEU A 131 -6.98 5.78 1.04
C LEU A 131 -8.27 5.11 1.50
N LEU A 132 -9.35 5.31 0.74
CA LEU A 132 -10.67 4.76 1.01
C LEU A 132 -11.08 3.80 -0.12
N ARG A 133 -11.08 2.50 0.15
CA ARG A 133 -11.51 1.48 -0.83
C ARG A 133 -13.00 1.24 -0.76
N HIS A 134 -13.64 1.23 -1.93
CA HIS A 134 -15.04 0.87 -2.14
C HIS A 134 -15.15 -0.28 -3.15
N GLU A 135 -16.37 -0.66 -3.54
CA GLU A 135 -16.60 -1.82 -4.41
C GLU A 135 -16.02 -1.62 -5.82
N ASP A 136 -16.15 -0.40 -6.36
CA ASP A 136 -15.75 -0.08 -7.73
C ASP A 136 -14.34 0.54 -7.86
N GLY A 137 -13.51 0.50 -6.80
CA GLY A 137 -12.19 1.15 -6.78
C GLY A 137 -11.83 1.77 -5.44
N PHE A 138 -11.07 2.87 -5.47
CA PHE A 138 -10.72 3.61 -4.26
C PHE A 138 -10.57 5.11 -4.53
N ASP A 139 -10.70 5.90 -3.47
CA ASP A 139 -10.49 7.34 -3.47
C ASP A 139 -9.32 7.73 -2.56
N VAL A 140 -8.64 8.82 -2.92
CA VAL A 140 -7.71 9.55 -2.04
C VAL A 140 -8.43 10.78 -1.49
N VAL A 141 -8.71 10.79 -0.19
CA VAL A 141 -9.54 11.82 0.45
C VAL A 141 -8.78 12.61 1.50
N ASP A 142 -8.92 13.94 1.46
CA ASP A 142 -8.44 14.83 2.54
C ASP A 142 -9.48 14.83 3.67
N VAL A 143 -9.15 14.19 4.79
CA VAL A 143 -9.98 14.23 6.00
C VAL A 143 -9.51 15.40 6.84
N ARG A 144 -10.05 16.59 6.55
CA ARG A 144 -9.83 17.74 7.42
C ARG A 144 -10.52 17.49 8.76
N ALA A 145 -9.73 17.34 9.82
CA ALA A 145 -10.25 17.56 11.16
C ALA A 145 -10.84 18.98 11.19
N SER A 146 -12.14 19.10 11.44
CA SER A 146 -12.76 20.40 11.70
C SER A 146 -12.30 20.87 13.07
N GLY A 147 -11.11 21.47 13.14
CA GLY A 147 -10.53 22.01 14.37
C GLY A 147 -9.17 21.41 14.72
N ARG A 148 -8.53 22.04 15.72
CA ARG A 148 -7.28 21.56 16.30
C ARG A 148 -7.56 20.18 16.93
N PRO A 149 -6.76 19.14 16.66
CA PRO A 149 -6.98 17.83 17.28
C PRO A 149 -6.97 18.00 18.80
N ASP A 150 -8.03 17.54 19.46
CA ASP A 150 -8.05 17.50 20.92
C ASP A 150 -6.87 16.66 21.39
N ARG A 151 -6.10 17.20 22.32
CA ARG A 151 -4.97 16.47 22.89
C ARG A 151 -5.52 15.27 23.67
N VAL A 152 -5.41 14.08 23.08
CA VAL A 152 -5.71 12.83 23.79
C VAL A 152 -4.56 12.55 24.75
N THR A 153 -4.77 12.78 26.04
CA THR A 153 -3.85 12.34 27.09
C THR A 153 -4.25 10.95 27.55
N PHE A 154 -3.35 9.98 27.36
CA PHE A 154 -3.47 8.66 27.98
C PHE A 154 -3.05 8.79 29.45
N GLY A 155 -3.97 8.45 30.36
CA GLY A 155 -3.71 8.41 31.80
C GLY A 155 -3.00 7.14 32.23
#